data_AF-A0A9Q3E4V3-F1
#
_entry.id   AF-A0A9Q3E4V3-F1
#
_cell.length_a   1.000
_cell.length_b   1.000
_cell.length_c   1.000
_cell.angle_alpha   90.00
_cell.angle_beta   90.00
_cell.angle_gamma   90.00
#
_symmetry.space_group_name_H-M   'P 1'
#
loop_
_entity.id
_entity.type
_entity.pdbx_description
1 polymer ?
#
loop_
_entity_poly.entity_id
_entity_poly.type
_entity_poly.pdbx_seq_one_letter_code
_entity_poly.pdbx_strand_id
1 'polypeptide(L)'
;MSPELTLETKEYLIEILFQYKEAFFSDNEPLEAIKGHEVDMIINAQGPNPPILGRPAYPPSPSAREALKTHINELMKLGVLRKVGHNEQVEVTTPVIIT
;
A
#
# COMPACT_ATOMS: atom_id res chain seq x y z
N MET A 1 -33.57 17.05 2.62
CA MET A 1 -32.70 18.08 3.24
C MET A 1 -32.09 17.44 4.47
N SER A 2 -30.78 17.26 4.49
CA SER A 2 -30.06 16.84 5.70
C SER A 2 -30.21 17.95 6.75
N PRO A 3 -30.50 17.62 8.02
CA PRO A 3 -30.60 18.63 9.07
C PRO A 3 -29.27 19.37 9.23
N GLU A 4 -29.32 20.71 9.28
CA GLU A 4 -28.14 21.51 9.55
C GLU A 4 -27.66 21.25 10.98
N LEU A 5 -26.37 20.92 11.12
CA LEU A 5 -25.74 20.70 12.42
C LEU A 5 -25.72 22.02 13.22
N THR A 6 -26.17 21.95 14.48
CA THR A 6 -26.04 23.06 15.43
C THR A 6 -24.56 23.38 15.69
N LEU A 7 -24.27 24.62 16.12
CA LEU A 7 -22.91 25.06 16.41
C LEU A 7 -22.24 24.16 17.46
N GLU A 8 -22.94 23.88 18.56
CA GLU A 8 -22.48 23.00 19.64
C GLU A 8 -22.12 21.60 19.14
N THR A 9 -22.92 21.05 18.22
CA THR A 9 -22.65 19.71 17.66
C THR A 9 -21.40 19.73 16.80
N LYS A 10 -21.14 20.81 16.05
CA LYS A 10 -19.93 20.95 15.24
C LYS A 10 -18.68 21.06 16.11
N GLU A 11 -18.74 21.84 17.18
CA GLU A 11 -17.63 21.98 18.13
C GLU A 11 -17.30 20.64 18.80
N TYR A 12 -18.33 19.93 19.29
CA TYR A 12 -18.18 18.59 19.85
C TYR A 12 -17.59 17.59 18.84
N LEU A 13 -18.03 17.65 17.59
CA LEU A 13 -17.52 16.77 16.53
C LEU A 13 -16.05 17.07 16.22
N ILE A 14 -15.64 18.34 16.20
CA ILE A 14 -14.24 18.74 16.03
C ILE A 14 -13.39 18.21 17.19
N GLU A 15 -13.86 18.32 18.43
CA GLU A 15 -13.16 17.78 19.60
C GLU A 15 -12.95 16.27 19.49
N ILE A 16 -13.98 15.51 19.11
CA ILE A 16 -13.88 14.07 18.89
C ILE A 16 -12.87 13.75 17.78
N LEU A 17 -13.01 14.40 16.62
CA LEU A 17 -12.11 14.15 15.49
C LEU A 17 -10.66 14.49 15.84
N PHE A 18 -10.44 15.53 16.63
CA PHE A 18 -9.12 15.90 17.10
C PHE A 18 -8.58 14.89 18.14
N GLN A 19 -9.42 14.44 19.07
CA GLN A 19 -9.06 13.45 20.08
C GLN A 19 -8.65 12.12 19.45
N TYR A 20 -9.36 11.68 18.41
CA TYR A 20 -9.13 10.41 17.73
C TYR A 20 -8.41 10.55 16.39
N LYS A 21 -7.70 11.66 16.15
CA LYS A 21 -7.03 11.94 14.87
C LYS A 21 -6.12 10.80 14.37
N GLU A 22 -5.51 10.07 15.31
CA GLU A 22 -4.60 8.93 15.03
C GLU A 22 -5.34 7.65 14.63
N ALA A 23 -6.65 7.57 14.86
CA ALA A 23 -7.48 6.46 14.38
C ALA A 23 -7.89 6.64 12.91
N PHE A 24 -7.63 7.81 12.33
CA PHE A 24 -7.90 8.08 10.92
C PHE A 24 -6.63 8.00 10.11
N PHE A 25 -6.75 7.46 8.89
CA PHE A 25 -5.65 7.41 7.96
C PHE A 25 -5.24 8.83 7.51
N SER A 26 -3.93 9.09 7.48
CA SER A 26 -3.33 10.30 6.91
C SER A 26 -2.34 9.92 5.82
N ASP A 27 -2.27 10.73 4.76
CA ASP A 27 -1.31 10.55 3.65
C ASP A 27 0.17 10.59 4.08
N ASN A 28 0.43 11.04 5.31
CA ASN A 28 1.76 11.16 5.90
C ASN A 28 2.20 9.93 6.71
N GLU A 29 1.31 8.96 6.91
CA GLU A 29 1.60 7.76 7.71
C GLU A 29 1.61 6.51 6.82
N PRO A 30 2.67 5.69 6.84
CA PRO A 30 2.71 4.47 6.06
C PRO A 30 1.69 3.47 6.60
N LEU A 31 1.07 2.69 5.71
CA LEU A 31 0.13 1.63 6.09
C LEU A 31 0.81 0.51 6.90
N GLU A 32 2.13 0.40 6.79
CA GLU A 32 2.98 -0.48 7.61
C GLU A 32 2.89 -0.18 9.12
N ALA A 33 2.35 0.97 9.53
CA ALA A 33 2.15 1.30 10.94
C ALA A 33 1.17 0.33 11.65
N ILE A 34 0.29 -0.34 10.89
CA ILE A 34 -0.67 -1.31 11.43
C ILE A 34 0.01 -2.68 11.59
N LYS A 35 0.31 -3.06 12.83
CA LYS A 35 0.98 -4.32 13.18
C LYS A 35 -0.02 -5.48 13.32
N GLY A 36 0.39 -6.71 13.00
CA GLY A 36 -0.41 -7.92 13.24
C GLY A 36 -1.26 -8.41 12.06
N HIS A 37 -1.10 -7.81 10.89
CA HIS A 37 -1.73 -8.25 9.63
C HIS A 37 -0.75 -8.94 8.68
N GLU A 38 0.42 -9.35 9.16
CA GLU A 38 1.40 -10.07 8.38
C GLU A 38 0.85 -11.45 7.98
N VAL A 39 0.88 -11.75 6.68
CA VAL A 39 0.45 -13.05 6.16
C VAL A 39 1.68 -13.86 5.83
N ASP A 40 1.85 -14.98 6.53
CA ASP A 40 2.86 -15.98 6.16
C ASP A 40 2.30 -16.87 5.04
N MET A 41 2.90 -16.79 3.86
CA MET A 41 2.51 -17.57 2.68
C MET A 41 3.54 -18.66 2.40
N ILE A 42 3.19 -19.89 2.75
CA ILE A 42 4.02 -21.06 2.45
C ILE A 42 3.67 -21.60 1.07
N ILE A 43 4.62 -21.52 0.14
CA ILE A 43 4.49 -22.11 -1.19
C ILE A 43 4.73 -23.63 -1.08
N ASN A 44 3.65 -24.41 -1.15
CA ASN A 44 3.71 -25.88 -1.21
C ASN A 44 4.08 -26.40 -2.62
N ALA A 45 5.19 -25.93 -3.19
CA ALA A 45 5.65 -26.34 -4.53
C ALA A 45 7.02 -27.01 -4.47
N GLN A 46 7.18 -28.10 -5.23
CA GLN A 46 8.42 -28.85 -5.37
C GLN A 46 9.23 -28.34 -6.57
N GLY A 47 10.02 -27.27 -6.38
CA GLY A 47 11.12 -26.78 -7.24
C GLY A 47 10.83 -26.43 -8.72
N PRO A 48 11.70 -25.62 -9.38
CA PRO A 48 12.68 -24.70 -8.82
C PRO A 48 12.01 -23.39 -8.37
N ASN A 49 12.42 -22.89 -7.20
CA ASN A 49 12.03 -21.59 -6.67
C ASN A 49 13.20 -20.60 -6.79
N PRO A 50 12.96 -19.34 -7.21
CA PRO A 50 11.67 -18.76 -7.57
C PRO A 50 11.15 -19.27 -8.92
N PRO A 51 9.82 -19.26 -9.16
CA PRO A 51 9.27 -19.56 -10.47
C PRO A 51 9.91 -18.65 -11.51
N ILE A 52 10.31 -19.21 -12.65
CA ILE A 52 10.83 -18.44 -13.78
C ILE A 52 9.81 -17.35 -14.10
N LEU A 53 10.21 -16.08 -13.99
CA LEU A 53 9.39 -14.96 -14.42
C LEU A 53 8.96 -15.26 -15.85
N GLY A 54 7.65 -15.30 -16.07
CA GLY A 54 7.08 -15.54 -17.39
C GLY A 54 7.58 -14.50 -18.40
N ARG A 55 7.10 -14.62 -19.65
CA ARG A 55 7.37 -13.63 -20.69
C ARG A 55 7.21 -12.20 -20.14
N PRO A 56 8.07 -11.24 -20.57
CA PRO A 56 7.98 -9.88 -20.08
C PRO A 56 6.55 -9.35 -20.28
N ALA A 57 6.07 -8.59 -19.31
CA ALA A 57 4.76 -7.96 -19.41
C ALA A 57 4.66 -7.17 -20.72
N TYR A 58 3.50 -7.25 -21.38
CA TYR A 58 3.27 -6.46 -22.58
C TYR A 58 3.44 -4.97 -22.26
N PRO A 59 4.17 -4.20 -23.09
CA PRO A 59 4.42 -2.80 -22.80
C PRO A 59 3.09 -2.03 -22.73
N PRO A 60 2.82 -1.29 -21.64
CA PRO A 60 1.63 -0.48 -21.54
C PRO A 60 1.67 0.66 -22.56
N SER A 61 0.50 1.19 -22.92
CA SER A 61 0.43 2.43 -23.72
C SER A 61 1.11 3.59 -22.99
N PRO A 62 1.58 4.64 -23.69
CA PRO A 62 2.24 5.78 -23.05
C PRO A 62 1.42 6.40 -21.91
N SER A 63 0.12 6.59 -22.12
CA SER A 63 -0.80 7.11 -21.10
C SER A 63 -0.96 6.15 -19.92
N ALA A 64 -1.09 4.84 -20.18
CA ALA A 64 -1.17 3.84 -19.12
C ALA A 64 0.12 3.79 -18.29
N ARG A 65 1.28 3.95 -18.94
CA ARG A 65 2.58 3.99 -18.27
C ARG A 65 2.69 5.16 -17.29
N GLU A 66 2.20 6.34 -17.68
CA GLU A 66 2.20 7.53 -16.81
C GLU A 66 1.28 7.34 -15.60
N ALA A 67 0.06 6.85 -15.82
CA ALA A 67 -0.89 6.56 -14.74
C ALA A 67 -0.33 5.52 -13.75
N LEU A 68 0.23 4.42 -14.28
CA LEU A 68 0.87 3.39 -13.46
C LEU A 68 2.04 3.95 -12.65
N LYS A 69 2.87 4.82 -13.24
CA LYS A 69 3.99 5.44 -12.53
C LYS A 69 3.52 6.27 -11.33
N THR A 70 2.43 7.03 -11.48
CA THR A 70 1.84 7.80 -10.37
C THR A 70 1.43 6.88 -9.23
N HIS A 71 0.64 5.84 -9.52
CA HIS A 71 0.16 4.92 -8.50
C HIS A 71 1.27 4.09 -7.85
N ILE A 72 2.26 3.65 -8.63
CA ILE A 72 3.42 2.95 -8.05
C ILE A 72 4.17 3.86 -7.07
N ASN A 73 4.33 5.14 -7.39
CA ASN A 73 4.96 6.10 -6.48
C ASN A 73 4.15 6.32 -5.20
N GLU A 74 2.82 6.38 -5.29
CA GLU A 74 1.93 6.46 -4.13
C GLU A 74 2.09 5.23 -3.23
N LEU A 75 2.02 4.03 -3.81
CA LEU A 75 2.17 2.78 -3.08
C LEU A 75 3.55 2.62 -2.43
N MET A 76 4.61 3.15 -3.06
CA MET A 76 5.94 3.21 -2.42
C MET A 76 5.97 4.17 -1.23
N LYS A 77 5.33 5.33 -1.32
CA LYS A 77 5.24 6.27 -0.19
C LYS A 77 4.46 5.70 0.99
N LEU A 78 3.42 4.92 0.71
CA LEU A 78 2.59 4.26 1.72
C LEU A 78 3.25 3.04 2.37
N GLY A 79 4.45 2.63 1.92
CA GLY A 79 5.10 1.40 2.40
C GLY A 79 4.43 0.11 1.91
N VAL A 80 3.54 0.20 0.91
CA VAL A 80 2.90 -1.00 0.35
C VAL A 80 3.83 -1.71 -0.61
N LEU A 81 4.64 -0.95 -1.35
CA LEU A 81 5.61 -1.47 -2.31
C LEU A 81 7.02 -1.00 -1.95
N ARG A 82 8.00 -1.89 -2.09
CA ARG A 82 9.41 -1.52 -2.02
C ARG A 82 10.18 -2.03 -3.24
N LYS A 83 11.23 -1.28 -3.59
CA LYS A 83 12.19 -1.71 -4.60
C LYS A 83 13.14 -2.73 -3.98
N VAL A 84 13.42 -3.81 -4.71
CA VAL A 84 14.36 -4.87 -4.29
C VAL A 84 15.50 -4.92 -5.28
N GLY A 85 16.71 -5.11 -4.76
CA GLY A 85 17.91 -5.26 -5.59
C GLY A 85 17.92 -6.57 -6.35
N HIS A 86 18.57 -6.61 -7.51
CA HIS A 86 18.66 -7.81 -8.36
C HIS A 86 19.20 -9.06 -7.65
N ASN A 87 20.03 -8.87 -6.61
CA ASN A 87 20.65 -9.95 -5.82
C ASN A 87 20.21 -9.94 -4.36
N GLU A 88 19.21 -9.14 -4.00
CA GLU A 88 18.71 -9.09 -2.63
C GLU A 88 17.89 -10.36 -2.36
N GLN A 89 18.34 -11.15 -1.38
CA GLN A 89 17.56 -12.29 -0.92
C GLN A 89 16.37 -11.77 -0.12
N VAL A 90 15.20 -11.91 -0.71
CA VAL A 90 13.92 -11.62 -0.08
C VAL A 90 13.22 -12.91 0.26
N GLU A 91 12.82 -13.04 1.51
CA GLU A 91 11.81 -14.02 1.87
C GLU A 91 10.52 -13.64 1.11
N VAL A 92 9.92 -14.62 0.42
CA VAL A 92 8.83 -14.43 -0.57
C VAL A 92 7.56 -13.80 0.05
N THR A 93 7.55 -13.60 1.36
CA THR A 93 6.48 -12.98 2.15
C THR A 93 6.36 -11.47 1.95
N THR A 94 7.35 -10.79 1.36
CA THR A 94 7.29 -9.33 1.13
C THR A 94 6.82 -9.00 -0.30
N PRO A 95 5.86 -8.09 -0.52
CA PRO A 95 5.54 -7.63 -1.87
C PRO A 95 6.73 -6.89 -2.49
N VAL A 96 7.19 -7.35 -3.65
CA VAL A 96 8.41 -6.87 -4.32
C VAL A 96 8.11 -6.36 -5.71
N ILE A 97 8.71 -5.21 -6.08
CA ILE A 97 8.85 -4.79 -7.48
C ILE A 97 10.25 -5.17 -7.98
N ILE A 98 10.30 -6.06 -8.98
CA ILE A 98 11.51 -6.38 -9.74
C ILE A 98 11.49 -5.53 -11.02
N THR A 99 12.51 -4.70 -11.23
CA THR A 99 12.64 -3.80 -12.40
C THR A 99 13.80 -4.19 -13.27
#